data_AF-A0A0A6RR84-F1
#
_entry.id   AF-A0A0A6RR84-F1
#
_cell.length_a   1.000
_cell.length_b   1.000
_cell.length_c   1.000
_cell.angle_alpha   90.00
_cell.angle_beta   90.00
_cell.angle_gamma   90.00
#
_symmetry.space_group_name_H-M   'P 1'
#
loop_
_entity.id
_entity.type
_entity.pdbx_description
1 polymer ?
#
loop_
_entity_poly.entity_id
_entity_poly.type
_entity_poly.pdbx_seq_one_letter_code
_entity_poly.pdbx_strand_id
1 'polypeptide(L)'
;MKIANAAIILLLTLFGFAPAQSATPEINSKCLEKHSLEVCQKRAAKKEVRRQRCAADPVWCEKWQQRRKAKRALRKQCEANPSQCDELKQQFKEKIAQQRKEAQQKVKEAQAQWCADNPRVCEQWKADKKALQKQLQEKYQDVPH
;
A
#
# COMPACT_ATOMS: atom_id res chain seq x y z
N MET A 1 20.42 -52.15 -18.61
CA MET A 1 19.46 -51.76 -17.55
C MET A 1 20.27 -51.03 -16.48
N LYS A 2 20.00 -49.82 -16.03
CA LYS A 2 18.99 -48.78 -16.26
C LYS A 2 19.71 -47.45 -16.00
N ILE A 3 19.27 -46.43 -16.73
CA ILE A 3 19.76 -45.06 -16.72
C ILE A 3 19.39 -44.43 -15.37
N ALA A 4 20.34 -43.81 -14.66
CA ALA A 4 20.03 -42.91 -13.56
C ALA A 4 21.14 -41.86 -13.41
N ASN A 5 20.71 -40.61 -13.22
CA ASN A 5 21.50 -39.39 -12.97
C ASN A 5 21.72 -38.45 -14.15
N ALA A 6 20.68 -38.29 -14.98
CA ALA A 6 20.46 -37.06 -15.75
C ALA A 6 19.10 -36.46 -15.35
N ALA A 7 18.98 -35.96 -14.11
CA ALA A 7 17.77 -35.27 -13.64
C ALA A 7 18.05 -34.28 -12.49
N ILE A 8 19.24 -33.68 -12.46
CA ILE A 8 19.59 -32.58 -11.52
C ILE A 8 19.92 -31.30 -12.30
N ILE A 9 19.37 -31.10 -13.50
CA ILE A 9 19.43 -29.81 -14.20
C ILE A 9 18.20 -29.68 -15.07
N LEU A 10 17.01 -29.52 -14.49
CA LEU A 10 15.79 -29.04 -15.18
C LEU A 10 14.62 -29.00 -14.21
N LEU A 11 14.61 -28.06 -13.26
CA LEU A 11 13.38 -27.66 -12.54
C LEU A 11 13.58 -26.31 -11.80
N LEU A 12 14.30 -25.38 -12.42
CA LEU A 12 14.43 -23.97 -11.98
C LEU A 12 14.08 -22.97 -13.09
N THR A 13 13.25 -23.37 -14.06
CA THR A 13 12.85 -22.51 -15.19
C THR A 13 11.34 -22.54 -15.46
N LEU A 14 10.50 -22.76 -14.44
CA LEU A 14 9.03 -22.66 -14.55
C LEU A 14 8.37 -21.87 -13.41
N PHE A 15 9.12 -21.01 -12.72
CA PHE A 15 8.54 -19.79 -12.20
C PHE A 15 9.07 -18.66 -13.06
N GLY A 16 8.19 -18.08 -13.87
CA GLY A 16 8.46 -16.85 -14.60
C GLY A 16 8.77 -15.73 -13.62
N PHE A 17 10.01 -15.68 -13.14
CA PHE A 17 10.67 -14.42 -12.86
C PHE A 17 10.86 -13.73 -14.20
N ALA A 18 9.77 -13.13 -14.69
CA ALA A 18 9.95 -11.97 -15.55
C ALA A 18 10.89 -11.05 -14.76
N PRO A 19 12.06 -10.68 -15.28
CA PRO A 19 12.79 -9.57 -14.70
C PRO A 19 11.75 -8.46 -14.59
N ALA A 20 11.48 -8.00 -13.36
CA ALA A 20 10.74 -6.78 -13.17
C ALA A 20 11.60 -5.74 -13.89
N GLN A 21 11.29 -5.50 -15.16
CA GLN A 21 11.90 -4.44 -15.94
C GLN A 21 11.72 -3.24 -15.04
N SER A 22 12.84 -2.69 -14.58
CA SER A 22 12.90 -1.41 -13.92
C SER A 22 12.49 -0.39 -14.99
N ALA A 23 11.19 -0.38 -15.31
CA ALA A 23 10.57 0.55 -16.21
C ALA A 23 10.86 1.91 -15.59
N THR A 24 11.79 2.63 -16.21
CA THR A 24 12.09 4.00 -15.83
C THR A 24 10.76 4.76 -15.89
N PRO A 25 10.35 5.42 -14.79
CA PRO A 25 9.04 6.04 -14.75
C PRO A 25 8.93 7.06 -15.88
N GLU A 26 8.00 6.83 -16.81
CA GLU A 26 7.84 7.71 -17.98
C GLU A 26 7.52 9.13 -17.52
N ILE A 27 8.43 10.06 -17.78
CA ILE A 27 8.31 11.46 -17.37
C ILE A 27 7.43 12.16 -18.39
N ASN A 28 6.32 12.74 -17.92
CA ASN A 28 5.43 13.52 -18.78
C ASN A 28 6.14 14.81 -19.24
N SER A 29 6.31 15.01 -20.54
CA SER A 29 6.92 16.20 -21.14
C SER A 29 6.25 17.50 -20.70
N LYS A 30 4.92 17.53 -20.55
CA LYS A 30 4.16 18.69 -20.04
C LYS A 30 4.43 19.01 -18.58
N CYS A 31 5.01 18.07 -17.82
CA CYS A 31 5.45 18.35 -16.45
C CYS A 31 6.73 19.20 -16.47
N LEU A 32 7.65 18.90 -17.39
CA LEU A 32 8.94 19.60 -17.52
C LEU A 32 8.76 21.05 -17.97
N GLU A 33 7.68 21.36 -18.68
CA GLU A 33 7.30 22.74 -19.04
C GLU A 33 7.04 23.64 -17.83
N LYS A 34 6.66 23.06 -16.68
CA LYS A 34 6.21 23.82 -15.49
C LYS A 34 7.00 23.55 -14.22
N HIS A 35 7.82 22.50 -14.20
CA HIS A 35 8.49 22.00 -13.00
C HIS A 35 9.87 21.44 -13.35
N SER A 36 10.75 21.38 -12.34
CA SER A 36 12.07 20.76 -12.50
C SER A 36 11.98 19.27 -12.82
N LEU A 37 13.03 18.77 -13.46
CA LEU A 37 13.21 17.34 -13.77
C LEU A 37 13.01 16.46 -12.54
N GLU A 38 13.60 16.85 -11.40
CA GLU A 38 13.51 16.12 -10.14
C GLU A 38 12.06 16.00 -9.64
N VAL A 39 11.28 17.08 -9.71
CA VAL A 39 9.86 17.05 -9.31
C VAL A 39 9.07 16.12 -10.23
N CYS A 40 9.35 16.15 -11.53
CA CYS A 40 8.66 15.31 -12.49
C CYS A 40 9.04 13.83 -12.35
N GLN A 41 10.30 13.51 -12.09
CA GLN A 41 10.76 12.15 -11.76
C GLN A 41 10.07 11.63 -10.50
N LYS A 42 10.04 12.40 -9.41
CA LYS A 42 9.34 12.03 -8.17
C LYS A 42 7.85 11.76 -8.40
N ARG A 43 7.19 12.55 -9.25
CA ARG A 43 5.78 12.35 -9.61
C ARG A 43 5.57 11.10 -10.46
N ALA A 44 6.43 10.87 -11.45
CA ALA A 44 6.39 9.69 -12.30
C ALA A 44 6.60 8.40 -11.46
N ALA A 45 7.60 8.39 -10.58
CA ALA A 45 7.84 7.28 -9.65
C ALA A 45 6.62 6.99 -8.76
N LYS A 46 6.01 8.03 -8.16
CA LYS A 46 4.78 7.87 -7.35
C LYS A 46 3.60 7.35 -8.17
N LYS A 47 3.51 7.71 -9.45
CA LYS A 47 2.46 7.20 -10.36
C LYS A 47 2.69 5.72 -10.64
N GLU A 48 3.93 5.32 -10.87
CA GLU A 48 4.29 3.94 -11.18
C GLU A 48 4.10 3.02 -9.98
N VAL A 49 4.57 3.40 -8.79
CA VAL A 49 4.29 2.65 -7.55
C VAL A 49 2.78 2.46 -7.34
N ARG A 50 1.97 3.46 -7.67
CA ARG A 50 0.51 3.35 -7.59
C ARG A 50 -0.04 2.38 -8.65
N ARG A 51 0.48 2.40 -9.87
CA ARG A 51 0.08 1.46 -10.94
C ARG A 51 0.38 0.03 -10.52
N GLN A 52 1.60 -0.23 -10.06
CA GLN A 52 2.01 -1.55 -9.57
C GLN A 52 1.14 -2.02 -8.42
N ARG A 53 0.87 -1.15 -7.44
CA ARG A 53 -0.04 -1.49 -6.34
C ARG A 53 -1.46 -1.76 -6.81
N CYS A 54 -1.96 -0.99 -7.79
CA CYS A 54 -3.29 -1.24 -8.36
C CYS A 54 -3.36 -2.56 -9.12
N ALA A 55 -2.29 -2.96 -9.79
CA ALA A 55 -2.19 -4.26 -10.47
C ALA A 55 -2.12 -5.42 -9.46
N ALA A 56 -1.38 -5.25 -8.37
CA ALA A 56 -1.24 -6.26 -7.32
C ALA A 56 -2.50 -6.38 -6.43
N ASP A 57 -3.23 -5.29 -6.22
CA ASP A 57 -4.42 -5.24 -5.37
C ASP A 57 -5.53 -4.41 -6.03
N PRO A 58 -6.35 -5.05 -6.89
CA PRO A 58 -7.46 -4.40 -7.58
C PRO A 58 -8.50 -3.81 -6.62
N VAL A 59 -8.76 -4.48 -5.50
CA VAL A 59 -9.73 -4.04 -4.48
C VAL A 59 -9.26 -2.75 -3.81
N TRP A 60 -7.98 -2.68 -3.45
CA TRP A 60 -7.39 -1.43 -2.96
C TRP A 60 -7.46 -0.32 -4.00
N CYS A 61 -7.19 -0.64 -5.27
CA CYS A 61 -7.25 0.34 -6.34
C CYS A 61 -8.65 0.95 -6.48
N GLU A 62 -9.68 0.12 -6.47
CA GLU A 62 -11.07 0.56 -6.55
C GLU A 62 -11.42 1.49 -5.38
N LYS A 63 -11.12 1.08 -4.15
CA LYS A 63 -11.34 1.92 -2.94
C LYS A 63 -10.58 3.24 -3.04
N TRP A 64 -9.35 3.23 -3.54
CA TRP A 64 -8.56 4.44 -3.74
C TRP A 64 -9.22 5.39 -4.76
N GLN A 65 -9.72 4.85 -5.88
CA GLN A 65 -10.44 5.62 -6.90
C GLN A 65 -11.76 6.20 -6.36
N GLN A 66 -12.55 5.40 -5.64
CA GLN A 66 -13.78 5.86 -5.00
C GLN A 66 -13.51 7.01 -4.03
N ARG A 67 -12.46 6.90 -3.19
CA ARG A 67 -12.06 7.97 -2.27
C ARG A 67 -11.62 9.24 -3.01
N ARG A 68 -10.95 9.10 -4.15
CA ARG A 68 -10.58 10.23 -5.03
C ARG A 68 -11.82 10.92 -5.61
N LYS A 69 -12.80 10.15 -6.10
CA LYS A 69 -14.07 10.68 -6.62
C LYS A 69 -14.84 11.41 -5.52
N ALA A 70 -14.97 10.81 -4.33
CA ALA A 70 -15.65 11.42 -3.19
C ALA A 70 -15.00 12.75 -2.75
N LYS A 71 -13.67 12.83 -2.70
CA LYS A 71 -12.97 14.10 -2.41
C LYS A 71 -13.23 15.18 -3.47
N ARG A 72 -13.31 14.80 -4.75
CA ARG A 72 -13.64 15.75 -5.83
C ARG A 72 -15.09 16.23 -5.70
N ALA A 73 -16.02 15.34 -5.38
CA ALA A 73 -17.42 15.70 -5.14
C ALA A 73 -17.55 16.67 -3.96
N LEU A 74 -16.90 16.38 -2.82
CA LEU A 74 -16.85 17.27 -1.67
C LEU A 74 -16.32 18.67 -2.04
N ARG A 75 -15.24 18.71 -2.84
CA ARG A 75 -14.69 20.00 -3.31
C ARG A 75 -15.71 20.79 -4.13
N LYS A 76 -16.43 20.14 -5.05
CA LYS A 76 -17.49 20.80 -5.83
C LYS A 76 -18.64 21.29 -4.94
N GLN A 77 -19.04 20.51 -3.94
CA GLN A 77 -20.08 20.92 -2.99
C GLN A 77 -19.64 22.13 -2.16
N CYS A 78 -18.38 22.18 -1.74
CA CYS A 78 -17.78 23.33 -1.07
C CYS A 78 -17.71 24.58 -1.96
N GLU A 79 -17.37 24.42 -3.24
CA GLU A 79 -17.36 25.52 -4.22
C GLU A 79 -18.79 26.06 -4.47
N ALA A 80 -19.79 25.18 -4.46
CA ALA A 80 -21.20 25.57 -4.62
C ALA A 80 -21.82 26.19 -3.35
N ASN A 81 -21.44 25.72 -2.16
CA ASN A 81 -21.96 26.18 -0.87
C ASN A 81 -20.81 26.46 0.12
N PRO A 82 -20.11 27.61 -0.01
CA PRO A 82 -18.94 27.90 0.81
C PRO A 82 -19.23 27.93 2.32
N SER A 83 -20.41 28.42 2.72
CA SER A 83 -20.84 28.55 4.12
C SER A 83 -21.00 27.21 4.84
N GLN A 84 -21.33 26.13 4.11
CA GLN A 84 -21.50 24.78 4.65
C GLN A 84 -20.27 23.89 4.48
N CYS A 85 -19.21 24.41 3.84
CA CYS A 85 -18.07 23.60 3.45
C CYS A 85 -17.34 22.96 4.64
N ASP A 86 -17.25 23.66 5.78
CA ASP A 86 -16.55 23.14 6.94
C ASP A 86 -17.31 21.99 7.61
N GLU A 87 -18.64 22.09 7.67
CA GLU A 87 -19.51 21.00 8.12
C GLU A 87 -19.39 19.78 7.18
N LEU A 88 -19.46 19.99 5.87
CA LEU A 88 -19.32 18.91 4.88
C LEU A 88 -17.94 18.22 4.96
N LYS A 89 -16.86 19.00 5.17
CA LYS A 89 -15.53 18.44 5.41
C LYS A 89 -15.47 17.63 6.68
N GLN A 90 -16.14 18.08 7.74
CA GLN A 90 -16.16 17.40 9.03
C GLN A 90 -16.91 16.07 8.92
N GLN A 91 -18.12 16.06 8.35
CA GLN A 91 -18.88 14.83 8.07
C GLN A 91 -18.08 13.86 7.21
N PHE A 92 -17.36 14.35 6.20
CA PHE A 92 -16.49 13.51 5.37
C PHE A 92 -15.33 12.89 6.19
N LYS A 93 -14.68 13.66 7.07
CA LYS A 93 -13.62 13.14 7.94
C LYS A 93 -14.15 12.06 8.87
N GLU A 94 -15.29 12.29 9.49
CA GLU A 94 -15.94 11.35 10.41
C GLU A 94 -16.29 10.05 9.71
N LYS A 95 -16.89 10.13 8.52
CA LYS A 95 -17.17 8.94 7.70
C LYS A 95 -15.92 8.13 7.39
N ILE A 96 -14.81 8.79 7.03
CA ILE A 96 -13.54 8.11 6.78
C ILE A 96 -12.94 7.52 8.06
N ALA A 97 -13.07 8.20 9.19
CA ALA A 97 -12.62 7.69 10.49
C ALA A 97 -13.41 6.44 10.90
N GLN A 98 -14.72 6.45 10.70
CA GLN A 98 -15.60 5.32 10.97
C GLN A 98 -15.23 4.11 10.11
N GLN A 99 -15.07 4.30 8.79
CA GLN A 99 -14.62 3.23 7.89
C GLN A 99 -13.26 2.63 8.30
N ARG A 100 -12.35 3.47 8.82
CA ARG A 100 -11.05 3.00 9.33
C ARG A 100 -11.20 2.16 10.59
N LYS A 101 -12.06 2.57 11.53
CA LYS A 101 -12.36 1.80 12.74
C LYS A 101 -12.93 0.43 12.39
N GLU A 102 -13.91 0.38 11.49
CA GLU A 102 -14.51 -0.87 11.02
C GLU A 102 -13.49 -1.78 10.34
N ALA A 103 -12.65 -1.24 9.45
CA ALA A 103 -11.59 -2.02 8.82
C ALA A 103 -10.58 -2.56 9.84
N GLN A 104 -10.20 -1.75 10.84
CA GLN A 104 -9.30 -2.17 11.91
C GLN A 104 -9.92 -3.28 12.76
N GLN A 105 -11.21 -3.19 13.06
CA GLN A 105 -11.93 -4.18 13.83
C GLN A 105 -11.96 -5.53 13.08
N LYS A 106 -12.27 -5.52 11.78
CA LYS A 106 -12.23 -6.73 10.94
C LYS A 106 -10.85 -7.39 10.92
N VAL A 107 -9.78 -6.59 10.84
CA VAL A 107 -8.40 -7.12 10.90
C VAL A 107 -8.12 -7.74 12.27
N LYS A 108 -8.54 -7.12 13.37
CA LYS A 108 -8.37 -7.67 14.72
C LYS A 108 -9.11 -9.00 14.87
N GLU A 109 -10.34 -9.07 14.41
CA GLU A 109 -11.16 -10.29 14.45
C GLU A 109 -10.54 -11.41 13.61
N ALA A 110 -10.14 -11.11 12.36
CA ALA A 110 -9.46 -12.07 11.51
C ALA A 110 -8.14 -12.56 12.11
N GLN A 111 -7.38 -11.65 12.74
CA GLN A 111 -6.13 -12.02 13.42
C GLN A 111 -6.40 -12.89 14.65
N ALA A 112 -7.44 -12.59 15.44
CA ALA A 112 -7.82 -13.38 16.60
C ALA A 112 -8.24 -14.80 16.18
N GLN A 113 -9.05 -14.91 15.13
CA GLN A 113 -9.46 -16.19 14.56
C GLN A 113 -8.24 -16.97 14.05
N TRP A 114 -7.38 -16.33 13.25
CA TRP A 114 -6.16 -16.97 12.74
C TRP A 114 -5.26 -17.47 13.87
N CYS A 115 -5.15 -16.72 14.97
CA CYS A 115 -4.41 -17.12 16.15
C CYS A 115 -5.04 -18.30 16.88
N ALA A 116 -6.37 -18.37 16.95
CA ALA A 116 -7.08 -19.53 17.50
C ALA A 116 -6.81 -20.79 16.67
N ASP A 117 -6.77 -20.64 15.34
CA ASP A 117 -6.52 -21.74 14.41
C ASP A 117 -5.02 -22.15 14.38
N ASN A 118 -4.10 -21.24 14.72
CA ASN A 118 -2.65 -21.42 14.61
C ASN A 118 -1.90 -20.97 15.88
N PRO A 119 -2.12 -21.60 17.05
CA PRO A 119 -1.67 -21.05 18.33
C PRO A 119 -0.15 -20.92 18.45
N ARG A 120 0.62 -21.93 18.05
CA ARG A 120 2.09 -21.90 18.13
C ARG A 120 2.70 -20.84 17.19
N VAL A 121 2.21 -20.75 15.97
CA VAL A 121 2.68 -19.79 14.97
C VAL A 121 2.31 -18.36 15.38
N CYS A 122 1.12 -18.18 15.96
CA CYS A 122 0.69 -16.89 16.47
C CYS A 122 1.55 -16.39 17.63
N GLU A 123 1.92 -17.25 18.58
CA GLU A 123 2.82 -16.85 19.68
C GLU A 123 4.21 -16.45 19.18
N GLN A 124 4.77 -17.21 18.23
CA GLN A 124 6.03 -16.84 17.59
C GLN A 124 5.92 -15.48 16.89
N TRP A 125 4.87 -15.27 16.08
CA TRP A 125 4.63 -14.01 15.40
C TRP A 125 4.49 -12.82 16.37
N LYS A 126 3.81 -13.00 17.52
CA LYS A 126 3.71 -11.97 18.55
C LYS A 126 5.07 -11.62 19.14
N ALA A 127 5.90 -12.63 19.41
CA ALA A 127 7.26 -12.44 19.92
C ALA A 127 8.12 -11.68 18.90
N ASP A 128 8.10 -12.10 17.63
CA ASP A 128 8.85 -11.46 16.54
C ASP A 128 8.40 -10.00 16.35
N LYS A 129 7.09 -9.75 16.40
CA LYS A 129 6.53 -8.40 16.30
C LYS A 129 7.02 -7.50 17.45
N LYS A 130 7.06 -8.02 18.69
CA LYS A 130 7.56 -7.29 19.86
C LYS A 130 9.06 -7.00 19.73
N ALA A 131 9.84 -7.98 19.27
CA ALA A 131 11.27 -7.80 19.03
C ALA A 131 11.54 -6.73 17.97
N LEU A 132 10.81 -6.78 16.84
CA LEU A 132 10.92 -5.79 15.78
C LEU A 132 10.54 -4.38 16.26
N GLN A 133 9.47 -4.26 17.06
CA GLN A 133 9.05 -2.98 17.62
C GLN A 133 10.13 -2.39 18.54
N LYS A 134 10.77 -3.23 19.37
CA LYS A 134 11.88 -2.81 20.23
C LYS A 134 13.07 -2.32 19.40
N GLN A 135 13.48 -3.07 18.38
CA GLN A 135 14.57 -2.66 17.47
C GLN A 135 14.27 -1.33 16.77
N LEU A 136 13.03 -1.10 16.34
CA LEU A 136 12.64 0.16 15.74
C LEU A 136 12.72 1.29 16.77
N GLN A 137 12.22 1.08 17.99
CA GLN A 137 12.24 2.08 19.04
C GLN A 137 13.67 2.50 19.40
N GLU A 138 14.59 1.54 19.54
CA GLU A 138 16.02 1.80 19.77
C GLU A 138 16.63 2.62 18.63
N LYS A 139 16.38 2.24 17.37
CA LYS A 139 16.85 3.01 16.20
C LYS A 139 16.31 4.44 16.13
N TYR A 140 15.11 4.69 16.63
CA TYR A 140 14.53 6.05 16.65
C TYR A 140 14.98 6.88 17.86
N GLN A 141 15.48 6.25 18.93
CA GLN A 141 16.09 6.94 20.07
C GLN A 141 17.52 7.40 19.79
N ASP A 142 18.24 6.71 18.90
CA ASP A 142 19.61 7.06 18.49
C ASP A 142 19.69 8.11 17.36
N VAL A 143 18.57 8.72 16.96
CA VAL A 143 18.56 9.85 16.01
C VAL A 143 18.70 11.15 16.81
N PRO A 144 19.83 11.89 16.71
CA PRO A 144 19.95 13.18 17.37
C PRO A 144 18.88 14.13 16.83
N HIS A 145 18.12 14.76 17.73
CA HIS A 145 17.13 15.79 17.40
C HIS A 145 17.79 17.15 17.16
#